data_AF-W1XJR5-F1
#
_entry.id   AF-W1XJR5-F1
#
_cell.length_a   1.000
_cell.length_b   1.000
_cell.length_c   1.000
_cell.angle_alpha   90.00
_cell.angle_beta   90.00
_cell.angle_gamma   90.00
#
_symmetry.space_group_name_H-M   'P 1'
#
loop_
_entity.id
_entity.type
_entity.pdbx_description
1 polymer ?
#
loop_
_entity_poly.entity_id
_entity_poly.type
_entity_poly.pdbx_seq_one_letter_code
_entity_poly.pdbx_strand_id
1 'polypeptide(L)'
;AVSFLLDEIKANGLVPEQIIVEFTESEVISRFDEFAEAVKSLKAAGISVAIDHFGAGFAGLLLLSRFQPDRIKISQELITNVHKSGPRQAIIQAIMKCCTSLEIQV
;
A
#
# COMPACT_ATOMS: atom_id res chain seq x y z
N ALA A 1 3.12 -7.26 17.17
CA ALA A 1 2.69 -7.77 15.85
C ALA A 1 3.90 -7.93 14.92
N VAL A 2 4.65 -6.87 14.62
CA VAL A 2 5.83 -6.95 13.74
C VAL A 2 6.89 -7.94 14.25
N SER A 3 7.24 -7.91 15.54
CA SER A 3 8.19 -8.86 16.13
C SER A 3 7.78 -10.32 15.89
N PHE A 4 6.53 -10.66 16.20
CA PHE A 4 5.96 -11.98 15.96
C PHE A 4 6.04 -12.40 14.48
N LEU A 5 5.70 -11.51 13.55
CA LEU A 5 5.81 -11.78 12.11
C LEU A 5 7.25 -12.11 11.72
N LEU A 6 8.23 -11.32 12.17
CA LEU A 6 9.64 -11.53 11.86
C LEU A 6 10.17 -12.85 12.44
N ASP A 7 9.74 -13.20 13.65
CA ASP A 7 10.10 -14.47 14.28
C ASP A 7 9.55 -15.67 13.50
N GLU A 8 8.29 -15.60 13.05
CA GLU A 8 7.67 -16.66 12.24
C GLU A 8 8.31 -16.79 10.85
N ILE A 9 8.62 -15.68 10.18
CA ILE A 9 9.34 -15.68 8.89
C ILE A 9 10.67 -16.41 9.04
N LYS A 10 11.41 -16.09 10.10
CA LYS A 10 12.70 -16.72 10.39
C LYS A 10 12.54 -18.20 10.75
N ALA A 11 11.58 -18.54 11.62
CA ALA A 11 11.36 -19.90 12.07
C ALA A 11 10.97 -20.85 10.92
N ASN A 12 10.25 -20.34 9.92
CA ASN A 12 9.82 -21.11 8.76
C ASN A 12 10.79 -21.01 7.56
N GLY A 13 11.93 -20.31 7.71
CA GLY A 13 12.93 -20.17 6.65
C GLY A 13 12.43 -19.40 5.43
N LEU A 14 11.44 -18.52 5.61
CA LEU A 14 10.93 -17.68 4.53
C LEU A 14 11.91 -16.53 4.26
N VAL A 15 12.00 -16.12 2.99
CA VAL A 15 12.84 -14.99 2.57
C VAL A 15 12.04 -13.70 2.76
N PRO A 16 12.45 -12.77 3.65
CA PRO A 16 11.69 -11.56 3.94
C PRO A 16 11.36 -10.72 2.70
N GLU A 17 12.28 -10.65 1.74
CA GLU A 17 12.15 -9.89 0.49
C GLU A 17 11.07 -10.45 -0.45
N GLN A 18 10.61 -11.68 -0.22
CA GLN A 18 9.50 -12.30 -0.95
C GLN A 18 8.13 -12.01 -0.30
N ILE A 19 8.12 -11.29 0.83
CA ILE A 19 6.92 -11.01 1.61
C ILE A 19 6.51 -9.56 1.43
N ILE A 20 5.21 -9.37 1.21
CA ILE A 20 4.57 -8.06 1.18
C ILE A 20 3.53 -8.04 2.28
N VAL A 21 3.59 -7.03 3.16
CA VAL A 21 2.54 -6.77 4.15
C VAL A 21 1.61 -5.70 3.60
N GLU A 22 0.33 -6.04 3.51
CA GLU A 22 -0.72 -5.15 3.02
C GLU A 22 -1.42 -4.45 4.20
N PHE A 23 -1.72 -3.16 4.02
CA PHE A 23 -2.51 -2.37 4.96
C PHE A 23 -3.65 -1.70 4.20
N THR A 24 -4.82 -1.60 4.81
CA THR A 24 -5.90 -0.81 4.23
C THR A 24 -5.66 0.68 4.44
N GLU A 25 -6.19 1.48 3.50
CA GLU A 25 -6.10 2.95 3.55
C GLU A 25 -6.59 3.53 4.89
N SER A 26 -7.71 3.00 5.41
CA SER A 26 -8.34 3.45 6.66
C SER A 26 -7.51 3.11 7.92
N GLU A 27 -6.89 1.93 7.96
CA GLU A 27 -6.02 1.52 9.07
C GLU A 27 -4.84 2.49 9.21
N VAL A 28 -4.21 2.84 8.08
CA VAL A 28 -3.05 3.73 8.08
C VAL A 28 -3.40 5.12 8.59
N ILE A 29 -4.53 5.68 8.14
CA ILE A 29 -4.93 7.04 8.53
C ILE A 29 -5.32 7.11 10.00
N SER A 30 -5.94 6.06 10.52
CA SER A 30 -6.41 6.02 11.91
C SER A 30 -5.26 6.06 12.93
N ARG A 31 -4.08 5.51 12.59
CA ARG A 31 -2.95 5.33 13.52
C ARG A 31 -1.60 5.52 12.80
N PHE A 32 -1.43 6.67 12.16
CA PHE A 32 -0.30 6.94 11.27
C PHE A 32 1.08 6.78 11.94
N ASP A 33 1.26 7.27 13.17
CA ASP A 33 2.55 7.20 13.87
C ASP A 33 2.94 5.74 14.19
N GLU A 34 1.97 4.93 14.65
CA GLU A 34 2.20 3.50 14.91
C GLU A 34 2.47 2.73 13.61
N PHE A 35 1.76 3.09 12.55
CA PHE A 35 1.99 2.54 11.22
C PHE A 35 3.41 2.85 10.71
N ALA A 36 3.86 4.10 10.85
CA ALA A 36 5.19 4.52 10.40
C ALA A 36 6.30 3.72 11.11
N GLU A 37 6.20 3.50 12.42
CA GLU A 37 7.18 2.68 13.16
C GLU A 37 7.13 1.20 12.77
N ALA A 38 5.93 0.66 12.53
CA ALA A 38 5.76 -0.71 12.04
C ALA A 38 6.39 -0.90 10.65
N VAL A 39 6.11 -0.01 9.71
CA VAL A 39 6.67 -0.02 8.36
C VAL A 39 8.18 0.09 8.39
N LYS A 40 8.73 1.00 9.21
CA LYS A 40 10.17 1.16 9.36
C LYS A 40 10.83 -0.16 9.79
N SER A 41 10.22 -0.87 10.73
CA SER A 41 10.70 -2.18 11.21
C SER A 41 10.62 -3.26 10.13
N LEU A 42 9.53 -3.29 9.36
CA LEU A 42 9.35 -4.24 8.25
C LEU A 42 10.37 -3.98 7.12
N LYS A 43 10.52 -2.72 6.69
CA LYS A 43 11.49 -2.34 5.65
C LYS A 43 12.92 -2.62 6.07
N ALA A 44 13.27 -2.39 7.34
CA ALA A 44 14.59 -2.74 7.87
C ALA A 44 14.89 -4.24 7.82
N ALA A 45 13.86 -5.09 7.81
CA ALA A 45 13.97 -6.53 7.65
C ALA A 45 13.89 -7.00 6.18
N GLY A 46 13.83 -6.09 5.20
CA GLY A 46 13.70 -6.42 3.78
C GLY A 46 12.27 -6.69 3.31
N ILE A 47 11.27 -6.54 4.18
CA ILE A 47 9.86 -6.79 3.86
C ILE A 47 9.27 -5.57 3.17
N SER A 48 8.59 -5.80 2.04
CA SER A 48 7.90 -4.75 1.30
C SER A 48 6.51 -4.45 1.88
N VAL A 49 6.01 -3.24 1.65
CA VAL A 49 4.70 -2.80 2.16
C VAL A 49 3.82 -2.34 1.01
N ALA A 50 2.54 -2.73 1.06
CA ALA A 50 1.52 -2.30 0.11
C ALA A 50 0.31 -1.65 0.79
N ILE A 51 -0.36 -0.76 0.06
CA ILE A 51 -1.67 -0.22 0.45
C ILE A 51 -2.77 -0.89 -0.37
N ASP A 52 -3.72 -1.52 0.31
CA ASP A 52 -4.89 -2.13 -0.31
C ASP A 52 -6.08 -1.14 -0.38
N HIS A 53 -6.99 -1.42 -1.32
CA HIS A 53 -8.21 -0.65 -1.55
C HIS A 53 -7.99 0.85 -1.79
N PHE A 54 -6.87 1.22 -2.40
CA PHE A 54 -6.56 2.63 -2.64
C PHE A 54 -7.60 3.29 -3.54
N GLY A 55 -8.09 4.45 -3.11
CA GLY A 55 -9.13 5.19 -3.81
C GLY A 55 -10.56 4.74 -3.49
N ALA A 56 -10.77 3.89 -2.48
CA ALA A 56 -12.09 3.55 -1.95
C ALA A 56 -12.72 4.67 -1.09
N GLY A 57 -11.97 5.73 -0.77
CA GLY A 57 -12.52 6.97 -0.22
C GLY A 57 -11.84 7.51 1.02
N PHE A 58 -10.72 6.94 1.48
CA PHE A 58 -10.08 7.36 2.72
C PHE A 58 -8.75 8.07 2.45
N ALA A 59 -8.72 9.39 2.30
CA ALA A 59 -7.47 10.18 2.22
C ALA A 59 -6.35 9.73 1.23
N GLY A 60 -6.66 9.03 0.13
CA GLY A 60 -5.67 8.44 -0.80
C GLY A 60 -4.47 9.28 -1.22
N LEU A 61 -4.67 10.39 -1.95
CA LEU A 61 -3.52 11.21 -2.37
C LEU A 61 -2.82 11.91 -1.19
N LEU A 62 -3.55 12.21 -0.11
CA LEU A 62 -2.96 12.82 1.10
C LEU A 62 -2.11 11.80 1.86
N LEU A 63 -2.49 10.51 1.84
CA LEU A 63 -1.65 9.43 2.35
C LEU A 63 -0.32 9.39 1.60
N LEU A 64 -0.36 9.45 0.26
CA LEU A 64 0.84 9.43 -0.57
C LEU A 64 1.74 10.67 -0.40
N SER A 65 1.24 11.78 0.13
CA SER A 65 2.09 12.92 0.47
C SER A 65 2.85 12.73 1.77
N ARG A 66 2.43 11.78 2.63
CA ARG A 66 3.04 11.52 3.94
C ARG A 66 3.85 10.22 3.96
N PHE A 67 3.45 9.26 3.14
CA PHE A 67 4.05 7.93 3.10
C PHE A 67 3.98 7.35 1.69
N GLN A 68 5.11 6.82 1.20
CA GLN A 68 5.20 6.14 -0.10
C GLN A 68 5.40 4.64 0.12
N PRO A 69 4.36 3.80 -0.08
CA PRO A 69 4.50 2.35 -0.04
C PRO A 69 5.29 1.84 -1.25
N ASP A 70 5.74 0.59 -1.18
CA ASP A 70 6.41 -0.06 -2.32
C ASP A 70 5.38 -0.44 -3.41
N ARG A 71 4.14 -0.72 -3.01
CA ARG A 71 3.02 -1.03 -3.92
C ARG A 71 1.69 -0.43 -3.48
N ILE A 72 0.80 -0.16 -4.43
CA ILE A 72 -0.59 0.18 -4.19
C ILE A 72 -1.49 -0.76 -5.00
N LYS A 73 -2.61 -1.18 -4.41
CA LYS A 73 -3.67 -1.90 -5.10
C LYS A 73 -4.88 -0.99 -5.26
N ILE A 74 -5.25 -0.70 -6.51
CA ILE A 74 -6.43 0.11 -6.83
C ILE A 74 -7.70 -0.64 -6.41
N SER A 75 -8.60 0.04 -5.70
CA SER A 75 -9.84 -0.58 -5.23
C SER A 75 -10.68 -1.13 -6.40
N GLN A 76 -11.32 -2.28 -6.16
CA GLN A 76 -12.24 -2.88 -7.13
C GLN A 76 -13.38 -1.93 -7.51
N GLU A 77 -13.78 -1.01 -6.63
CA GLU A 77 -14.83 -0.02 -6.90
C GLU A 77 -14.46 0.92 -8.03
N LEU A 78 -13.17 1.29 -8.15
CA LEU A 78 -12.66 2.10 -9.27
C LEU A 78 -12.51 1.27 -10.56
N ILE A 79 -12.12 -0.01 -10.44
CA ILE A 79 -11.87 -0.90 -11.59
C ILE A 79 -13.16 -1.41 -12.23
N THR A 80 -14.18 -1.71 -11.43
CA THR A 80 -15.42 -2.33 -11.91
C THR A 80 -16.05 -1.48 -13.00
N ASN A 81 -16.41 -2.09 -14.13
CA ASN A 81 -17.00 -1.39 -15.29
C ASN A 81 -16.21 -0.15 -15.78
N VAL A 82 -14.89 -0.08 -15.55
CA VAL A 82 -14.06 1.08 -15.96
C VAL A 82 -14.19 1.39 -17.46
N HIS A 83 -14.32 0.38 -18.31
CA HIS A 83 -14.53 0.55 -19.76
C HIS A 83 -15.79 1.35 -20.13
N LYS A 84 -16.77 1.46 -19.23
CA LYS A 84 -18.02 2.21 -19.42
C LYS A 84 -18.00 3.60 -18.78
N SER A 85 -16.92 3.99 -18.10
CA SER A 85 -16.86 5.21 -17.30
C SER A 85 -15.60 6.02 -17.61
N GLY A 86 -15.77 7.08 -18.41
CA GLY A 86 -14.71 8.07 -18.66
C GLY A 86 -14.11 8.67 -17.37
N PRO A 87 -14.92 9.04 -16.35
CA PRO A 87 -14.40 9.50 -15.07
C PRO A 87 -13.49 8.48 -14.36
N ARG A 88 -13.88 7.19 -14.29
CA ARG A 88 -13.03 6.15 -13.67
C ARG A 88 -11.72 5.95 -14.43
N GLN A 89 -11.77 5.96 -15.76
CA GLN A 89 -10.59 5.88 -16.62
C GLN A 89 -9.62 7.04 -16.33
N ALA A 90 -10.14 8.26 -16.28
CA ALA A 90 -9.33 9.45 -15.99
C ALA A 90 -8.69 9.39 -14.60
N ILE A 91 -9.44 8.97 -13.57
CA ILE A 91 -8.93 8.82 -12.20
C ILE A 91 -7.82 7.77 -12.15
N ILE A 92 -8.04 6.57 -12.70
CA ILE A 92 -7.03 5.50 -12.70
C ILE A 92 -5.76 5.94 -13.43
N GLN A 93 -5.89 6.59 -14.59
CA GLN A 93 -4.74 7.13 -15.33
C GLN A 93 -3.97 8.17 -14.50
N ALA A 94 -4.67 9.04 -13.78
CA ALA A 94 -4.04 10.03 -12.90
C ALA A 94 -3.32 9.36 -11.72
N ILE A 95 -3.93 8.35 -11.10
CA ILE A 95 -3.31 7.55 -10.01
C ILE A 95 -2.05 6.86 -10.52
N MET A 96 -2.10 6.17 -11.67
CA MET A 96 -0.92 5.49 -12.22
C MET A 96 0.22 6.46 -12.52
N LYS A 97 -0.08 7.63 -13.08
CA LYS A 97 0.93 8.68 -13.31
C LYS A 97 1.53 9.18 -12.00
N CYS A 98 0.70 9.44 -10.99
CA CYS A 98 1.14 9.88 -9.67
C CYS A 98 2.05 8.83 -9.01
N CYS A 99 1.65 7.57 -9.01
CA CYS A 99 2.43 6.47 -8.44
C CYS A 99 3.76 6.29 -9.18
N THR A 100 3.76 6.38 -10.52
CA THR A 100 4.99 6.34 -11.32
C THR A 100 5.96 7.46 -10.93
N SER A 101 5.46 8.69 -10.76
CA SER A 101 6.29 9.84 -10.32
C SER A 101 6.80 9.72 -8.89
N LEU A 102 6.14 8.91 -8.06
CA LEU A 102 6.53 8.62 -6.67
C LEU A 102 7.33 7.32 -6.54
N GLU A 103 7.65 6.65 -7.65
CA GLU A 103 8.35 5.36 -7.70
C GLU A 103 7.59 4.23 -6.96
N ILE A 104 6.25 4.32 -6.95
CA ILE A 104 5.35 3.34 -6.34
C ILE A 104 4.84 2.38 -7.42
N GLN A 105 4.90 1.08 -7.15
CA GLN A 105 4.31 0.07 -8.03
C GLN A 105 2.78 0.08 -7.91
N VAL A 106 2.08 0.00 -9.04
CA VAL A 106 0.61 -0.17 -9.11
C VAL A 106 0.27 -1.54 -9.65
#